data_AF-A0A662Y9V6-F1
#
_entry.id   AF-A0A662Y9V6-F1
#
_cell.length_a   1.000
_cell.length_b   1.000
_cell.length_c   1.000
_cell.angle_alpha   90.00
_cell.angle_beta   90.00
_cell.angle_gamma   90.00
#
_symmetry.space_group_name_H-M   'P 1'
#
loop_
_entity.id
_entity.type
_entity.pdbx_description
1 polymer ?
#
loop_
_entity_poly.entity_id
_entity_poly.type
_entity_poly.pdbx_seq_one_letter_code
_entity_poly.pdbx_strand_id
1 'polypeptide(L)'
;MVKILLCGAVQGHWELVLERARKLNASAKGSPFEALVCVGRCFPLPAAYLSGGDKTVPLPTYFLPAHEAARSWQDDAKQTEVYDKISAVSDPSEPVEVGKDFFCLSGAGVSTIAGLNVAYLSGTETQGREDEKATLLSYSKATVGLRKKSWHLFVQQLLTGGGQGDVDFLFTAEYPASFQHLLPDQQLPEALQSLQGSAGIGELMQHVHPKYHITSRGGDGTRGDVFYQRLPYVSEVAGTGRKQITRLIGLSGVNKLKDKTRKYLHALQVVPSAQQTDEERRQVDIPAGTTQNPYLHVLLEAVSTSRNSEPDAKRRKVDPAAMGGLSAEQIANLTAKSRGDAQFFYDPKLAAKGQRKGGLLPNENPSQQQRRNHRPPVPERSECWFCLATPTLERHLIVSIGQEAYLAMPKGAISADHLLIVPIAHEATTLALNDDTWREIERFKGALRRYFASQDKELLVIDRNVATLGATHCHLQVFGVPKAKAAAARRIFEVEGEKYHVKFEELQSSGEVEADAAAGPVALLRQQAEGKPFFYAEVPDGQGGTSQLLHRVDGKHYMQFGRHAAACVLEMPRRANWKFCVVPKPEEEKLTQSFKSQWKSFDFTQDEDDE
;
A
#
# COMPACT_ATOMS: atom_id res chain seq x y z
N MET A 1 -23.24 17.89 3.43
CA MET A 1 -21.82 17.63 3.78
C MET A 1 -21.41 18.62 4.84
N VAL A 2 -20.89 18.11 5.95
CA VAL A 2 -20.51 18.85 7.15
C VAL A 2 -19.07 19.31 7.04
N LYS A 3 -18.78 20.57 7.37
CA LYS A 3 -17.40 21.10 7.40
C LYS A 3 -16.89 21.21 8.83
N ILE A 4 -15.80 20.52 9.14
CA ILE A 4 -15.16 20.56 10.45
C ILE A 4 -13.71 21.05 10.32
N LEU A 5 -13.31 21.86 11.30
CA LEU A 5 -11.92 22.26 11.50
C LEU A 5 -11.29 21.39 12.60
N LEU A 6 -10.12 20.85 12.32
CA LEU A 6 -9.38 19.97 13.23
C LEU A 6 -8.09 20.67 13.64
N CYS A 7 -7.80 20.66 14.94
CA CYS A 7 -6.59 21.21 15.52
C CYS A 7 -5.83 20.14 16.31
N GLY A 8 -4.51 20.12 16.17
CA GLY A 8 -3.64 19.37 17.08
C GLY A 8 -3.53 20.06 18.44
N ALA A 9 -2.46 19.76 19.17
CA ALA A 9 -2.29 20.22 20.55
C ALA A 9 -2.21 21.75 20.64
N VAL A 10 -3.09 22.37 21.43
CA VAL A 10 -3.24 23.82 21.58
C VAL A 10 -2.15 24.43 22.45
N GLN A 11 -1.78 23.76 23.54
CA GLN A 11 -0.74 24.19 24.47
C GLN A 11 -0.95 25.61 25.01
N GLY A 12 -2.17 25.93 25.44
CA GLY A 12 -2.52 27.27 25.90
C GLY A 12 -2.61 28.36 24.82
N HIS A 13 -2.27 28.09 23.55
CA HIS A 13 -2.34 29.07 22.45
C HIS A 13 -3.76 29.27 21.89
N TRP A 14 -4.77 29.28 22.75
CA TRP A 14 -6.19 29.32 22.37
C TRP A 14 -6.55 30.55 21.56
N GLU A 15 -6.09 31.74 21.96
CA GLU A 15 -6.41 32.97 21.22
C GLU A 15 -5.91 32.91 19.76
N LEU A 16 -4.76 32.27 19.52
CA LEU A 16 -4.25 32.07 18.15
C LEU A 16 -5.14 31.12 17.36
N VAL A 17 -5.57 30.01 17.97
CA VAL A 17 -6.43 29.00 17.33
C VAL A 17 -7.80 29.59 17.02
N LEU A 18 -8.45 30.19 18.02
CA LEU A 18 -9.79 30.77 17.89
C LEU A 18 -9.80 31.93 16.88
N GLU A 19 -8.79 32.79 16.87
CA GLU A 19 -8.70 33.87 15.89
C GLU A 19 -8.49 33.34 14.45
N ARG A 20 -7.68 32.29 14.27
CA ARG A 20 -7.56 31.64 12.97
C ARG A 20 -8.86 30.97 12.54
N ALA A 21 -9.54 30.31 13.47
CA ALA A 21 -10.81 29.65 13.20
C ALA A 21 -11.89 30.67 12.80
N ARG A 22 -11.97 31.81 13.49
CA ARG A 22 -12.83 32.95 13.14
C ARG A 22 -12.59 33.44 11.71
N LYS A 23 -11.32 33.66 11.34
CA LYS A 23 -10.92 34.11 9.99
C LYS A 23 -11.25 33.08 8.91
N LEU A 24 -10.99 31.80 9.17
CA LEU A 24 -11.31 30.71 8.24
C LEU A 24 -12.82 30.55 8.06
N ASN A 25 -13.60 30.71 9.12
CA ASN A 25 -15.05 30.63 9.06
C ASN A 25 -15.64 31.81 8.26
N ALA A 26 -15.16 33.03 8.52
CA ALA A 26 -15.57 34.22 7.79
C ALA A 26 -15.24 34.15 6.28
N SER A 27 -14.13 33.50 5.90
CA SER A 27 -13.71 33.38 4.50
C SER A 27 -14.42 32.25 3.72
N ALA A 28 -15.24 31.43 4.38
CA ALA A 28 -15.83 30.23 3.79
C ALA A 28 -17.03 30.45 2.85
N LYS A 29 -17.27 31.70 2.38
CA LYS A 29 -18.22 32.12 1.32
C LYS A 29 -19.50 31.26 1.18
N GLY A 30 -20.31 31.17 2.23
CA GLY A 30 -21.62 30.51 2.20
C GLY A 30 -21.64 29.04 2.64
N SER A 31 -20.51 28.48 3.07
CA SER A 31 -20.45 27.15 3.68
C SER A 31 -19.52 27.19 4.90
N PRO A 32 -20.03 27.69 6.05
CA PRO A 32 -19.26 27.85 7.28
C PRO A 32 -18.83 26.51 7.88
N PHE A 33 -17.84 26.55 8.75
CA PHE A 33 -17.46 25.42 9.60
C PHE A 33 -18.48 25.26 10.72
N GLU A 34 -18.90 24.02 10.96
CA GLU A 34 -19.91 23.68 11.96
C GLU A 34 -19.30 23.34 13.33
N ALA A 35 -18.04 22.89 13.35
CA ALA A 35 -17.32 22.61 14.59
C ALA A 35 -15.79 22.75 14.44
N LEU A 36 -15.12 23.07 15.55
CA LEU A 36 -13.68 22.99 15.75
C LEU A 36 -13.39 21.87 16.75
N VAL A 37 -12.52 20.92 16.44
CA VAL A 37 -12.10 19.86 17.37
C VAL A 37 -10.58 19.94 17.60
N CYS A 38 -10.17 20.13 18.85
CA CYS A 38 -8.78 20.22 19.29
C CYS A 38 -8.35 18.93 20.01
N VAL A 39 -7.21 18.34 19.65
CA VAL A 39 -6.76 17.04 20.19
C VAL A 39 -5.36 17.15 20.79
N GLY A 40 -5.18 16.62 22.01
CA GLY A 40 -3.88 16.56 22.70
C GLY A 40 -3.79 17.55 23.86
N ARG A 41 -2.68 18.30 23.95
CA ARG A 41 -2.48 19.28 25.04
C ARG A 41 -3.37 20.49 24.85
N CYS A 42 -4.38 20.63 25.69
CA CYS A 42 -5.41 21.66 25.62
C CYS A 42 -5.27 22.68 26.75
N PHE A 43 -4.69 22.31 27.90
CA PHE A 43 -4.54 23.24 29.02
C PHE A 43 -3.32 24.19 28.85
N PRO A 44 -3.33 25.36 29.51
CA PRO A 44 -4.48 25.96 30.22
C PRO A 44 -5.59 26.42 29.26
N LEU A 45 -6.84 26.39 29.72
CA LEU A 45 -7.99 26.90 28.99
C LEU A 45 -8.11 28.43 29.16
N PRO A 46 -8.60 29.15 28.15
CA PRO A 46 -8.62 30.61 28.18
C PRO A 46 -9.78 31.11 29.04
N ALA A 47 -9.48 31.71 30.21
CA ALA A 47 -10.47 32.11 31.21
C ALA A 47 -11.62 32.97 30.68
N ALA A 48 -11.36 33.83 29.69
CA ALA A 48 -12.38 34.67 29.05
C ALA A 48 -13.50 33.88 28.35
N TYR A 49 -13.27 32.61 27.98
CA TYR A 49 -14.25 31.77 27.27
C TYR A 49 -14.85 30.67 28.16
N LEU A 50 -14.41 30.58 29.43
CA LEU A 50 -14.98 29.65 30.40
C LEU A 50 -16.29 30.21 30.96
N SER A 51 -17.04 29.37 31.67
CA SER A 51 -18.25 29.78 32.38
C SER A 51 -17.98 30.99 33.29
N GLY A 52 -18.73 32.08 33.11
CA GLY A 52 -18.50 33.36 33.81
C GLY A 52 -17.49 34.30 33.13
N GLY A 53 -16.92 33.92 31.99
CA GLY A 53 -16.11 34.78 31.12
C GLY A 53 -16.95 35.71 30.24
N ASP A 54 -16.29 36.67 29.58
CA ASP A 54 -16.90 37.72 28.77
C ASP A 54 -16.84 37.45 27.25
N LYS A 55 -16.22 36.36 26.81
CA LYS A 55 -16.08 35.98 25.41
C LYS A 55 -16.78 34.66 25.09
N THR A 56 -17.07 34.46 23.80
CA THR A 56 -17.63 33.22 23.24
C THR A 56 -16.75 32.72 22.11
N VAL A 57 -16.67 31.40 21.95
CA VAL A 57 -15.90 30.79 20.87
C VAL A 57 -16.52 31.13 19.50
N PRO A 58 -15.72 31.26 18.43
CA PRO A 58 -16.22 31.69 17.12
C PRO A 58 -16.99 30.63 16.35
N LEU A 59 -16.93 29.37 16.79
CA LEU A 59 -17.76 28.25 16.38
C LEU A 59 -17.77 27.21 17.50
N PRO A 60 -18.76 26.29 17.56
CA PRO A 60 -18.78 25.20 18.53
C PRO A 60 -17.43 24.49 18.59
N THR A 61 -16.79 24.52 19.76
CA THR A 61 -15.40 24.08 19.94
C THR A 61 -15.36 22.92 20.92
N TYR A 62 -14.78 21.82 20.49
CA TYR A 62 -14.60 20.60 21.27
C TYR A 62 -13.11 20.38 21.51
N PHE A 63 -12.74 19.90 22.68
CA PHE A 63 -11.35 19.56 22.97
C PHE A 63 -11.20 18.23 23.68
N LEU A 64 -10.16 17.49 23.31
CA LEU A 64 -9.81 16.19 23.86
C LEU A 64 -8.44 16.32 24.57
N PRO A 65 -8.43 16.44 25.91
CA PRO A 65 -7.21 16.68 26.67
C PRO A 65 -6.38 15.40 26.85
N ALA A 66 -5.05 15.54 26.76
CA ALA A 66 -4.07 14.50 27.04
C ALA A 66 -2.65 15.08 27.07
N HIS A 67 -1.68 14.29 27.56
CA HIS A 67 -0.25 14.65 27.63
C HIS A 67 0.00 15.96 28.40
N GLU A 68 -0.89 16.33 29.32
CA GLU A 68 -0.78 17.59 30.07
C GLU A 68 0.39 17.52 31.04
N ALA A 69 1.30 18.49 30.96
CA ALA A 69 2.37 18.62 31.93
C ALA A 69 1.78 19.22 33.21
N ALA A 70 1.62 18.38 34.25
CA ALA A 70 1.01 18.72 35.54
C ALA A 70 1.46 20.09 36.11
N ARG A 71 2.70 20.52 35.87
CA ARG A 71 3.28 21.69 36.55
C ARG A 71 2.94 23.06 35.98
N SER A 72 2.32 23.20 34.79
CA SER A 72 2.18 24.53 34.16
C SER A 72 0.86 25.25 34.43
N TRP A 73 -0.23 24.53 34.74
CA TRP A 73 -1.56 25.10 34.95
C TRP A 73 -2.22 24.71 36.28
N GLN A 74 -1.69 23.70 37.00
CA GLN A 74 -2.27 23.26 38.28
C GLN A 74 -2.12 24.30 39.41
N ASP A 75 -1.21 25.26 39.26
CA ASP A 75 -1.04 26.38 40.20
C ASP A 75 -2.13 27.47 40.05
N ASP A 76 -2.90 27.45 38.96
CA ASP A 76 -4.04 28.36 38.75
C ASP A 76 -5.33 27.72 39.29
N ALA A 77 -5.87 28.32 40.36
CA ALA A 77 -7.08 27.83 41.03
C ALA A 77 -8.28 27.67 40.07
N LYS A 78 -8.44 28.53 39.07
CA LYS A 78 -9.53 28.42 38.09
C LYS A 78 -9.33 27.25 37.14
N GLN A 79 -8.08 26.97 36.76
CA GLN A 79 -7.78 25.82 35.90
C GLN A 79 -8.02 24.51 36.65
N THR A 80 -7.59 24.46 37.92
CA THR A 80 -7.82 23.30 38.79
C THR A 80 -9.32 23.07 39.05
N GLU A 81 -10.10 24.13 39.32
CA GLU A 81 -11.55 24.03 39.48
C GLU A 81 -12.23 23.46 38.23
N VAL A 82 -11.88 23.96 37.04
CA VAL A 82 -12.44 23.44 35.77
C VAL A 82 -12.00 22.01 35.52
N TYR A 83 -10.74 21.68 35.77
CA TYR A 83 -10.22 20.32 35.62
C TYR A 83 -10.95 19.34 36.56
N ASP A 84 -11.16 19.71 37.82
CA ASP A 84 -11.89 18.90 38.81
C ASP A 84 -13.35 18.73 38.39
N LYS A 85 -14.01 19.79 37.90
CA LYS A 85 -15.38 19.73 37.37
C LYS A 85 -15.49 18.75 36.21
N ILE A 86 -14.56 18.78 35.26
CA ILE A 86 -14.55 17.85 34.12
C ILE A 86 -14.29 16.42 34.61
N SER A 87 -13.35 16.25 35.55
CA SER A 87 -12.93 14.94 36.05
C SER A 87 -13.97 14.27 36.94
N ALA A 88 -14.87 15.04 37.56
CA ALA A 88 -15.98 14.52 38.36
C ALA A 88 -17.08 13.84 37.53
N VAL A 89 -17.12 14.06 36.21
CA VAL A 89 -18.11 13.45 35.33
C VAL A 89 -17.78 11.97 35.13
N SER A 90 -18.53 11.10 35.80
CA SER A 90 -18.20 9.68 35.94
C SER A 90 -18.61 8.81 34.74
N ASP A 91 -19.53 9.29 33.88
CA ASP A 91 -20.00 8.55 32.71
C ASP A 91 -20.54 9.51 31.61
N PRO A 92 -19.66 10.22 30.88
CA PRO A 92 -20.09 11.20 29.90
C PRO A 92 -20.59 10.51 28.62
N SER A 93 -21.89 10.25 28.54
CA SER A 93 -22.56 9.98 27.25
C SER A 93 -22.56 11.20 26.33
N GLU A 94 -22.26 12.39 26.86
CA GLU A 94 -22.22 13.66 26.14
C GLU A 94 -20.98 14.50 26.51
N PRO A 95 -20.49 15.35 25.59
CA PRO A 95 -19.41 16.31 25.86
C PRO A 95 -19.74 17.26 27.01
N VAL A 96 -18.76 17.54 27.88
CA VAL A 96 -18.93 18.39 29.07
C VAL A 96 -18.74 19.86 28.71
N GLU A 97 -19.79 20.67 28.85
CA GLU A 97 -19.71 22.11 28.57
C GLU A 97 -18.93 22.87 29.68
N VAL A 98 -17.88 23.58 29.28
CA VAL A 98 -17.03 24.37 30.19
C VAL A 98 -17.23 25.88 30.03
N GLY A 99 -17.83 26.30 28.92
CA GLY A 99 -18.28 27.65 28.60
C GLY A 99 -19.19 27.58 27.37
N LYS A 100 -19.84 28.69 27.02
CA LYS A 100 -20.84 28.70 25.95
C LYS A 100 -20.25 28.17 24.63
N ASP A 101 -20.84 27.09 24.13
CA ASP A 101 -20.42 26.38 22.91
C ASP A 101 -18.98 25.81 22.96
N PHE A 102 -18.43 25.63 24.17
CA PHE A 102 -17.08 25.15 24.41
C PHE A 102 -17.10 23.89 25.29
N PHE A 103 -16.75 22.75 24.70
CA PHE A 103 -17.00 21.43 25.25
C PHE A 103 -15.74 20.58 25.40
N CYS A 104 -15.64 19.81 26.48
CA CYS A 104 -14.62 18.80 26.72
C CYS A 104 -15.12 17.41 26.31
N LEU A 105 -14.34 16.71 25.50
CA LEU A 105 -14.48 15.27 25.21
C LEU A 105 -13.68 14.50 26.27
N SER A 106 -14.28 14.30 27.45
CA SER A 106 -13.64 13.62 28.58
C SER A 106 -13.87 12.11 28.60
N GLY A 107 -12.84 11.34 28.96
CA GLY A 107 -12.91 9.88 29.06
C GLY A 107 -13.09 9.23 27.69
N ALA A 108 -13.97 8.24 27.61
CA ALA A 108 -14.32 7.54 26.38
C ALA A 108 -15.83 7.62 26.15
N GLY A 109 -16.24 7.92 24.92
CA GLY A 109 -17.66 8.05 24.59
C GLY A 109 -17.95 8.16 23.11
N VAL A 110 -19.24 8.10 22.79
CA VAL A 110 -19.80 8.26 21.44
C VAL A 110 -20.84 9.37 21.49
N SER A 111 -20.72 10.37 20.62
CA SER A 111 -21.62 11.51 20.57
C SER A 111 -21.87 11.97 19.13
N THR A 112 -22.90 12.79 18.93
CA THR A 112 -23.20 13.41 17.64
C THR A 112 -22.71 14.85 17.64
N ILE A 113 -21.74 15.18 16.79
CA ILE A 113 -21.19 16.54 16.65
C ILE A 113 -21.45 17.03 15.24
N ALA A 114 -22.21 18.12 15.11
CA ALA A 114 -22.64 18.65 13.80
C ALA A 114 -23.26 17.57 12.88
N GLY A 115 -24.05 16.66 13.45
CA GLY A 115 -24.68 15.54 12.72
C GLY A 115 -23.74 14.39 12.35
N LEU A 116 -22.46 14.43 12.73
CA LEU A 116 -21.49 13.35 12.53
C LEU A 116 -21.44 12.43 13.75
N ASN A 117 -21.31 11.12 13.51
CA ASN A 117 -21.13 10.14 14.58
C ASN A 117 -19.65 10.12 15.02
N VAL A 118 -19.38 10.60 16.22
CA VAL A 118 -18.03 10.82 16.75
C VAL A 118 -17.77 9.90 17.94
N ALA A 119 -16.73 9.08 17.82
CA ALA A 119 -16.12 8.38 18.94
C ALA A 119 -14.89 9.14 19.44
N TYR A 120 -14.62 9.10 20.74
CA TYR A 120 -13.44 9.73 21.32
C TYR A 120 -12.88 8.93 22.50
N LEU A 121 -11.56 9.08 22.71
CA LEU A 121 -10.83 8.55 23.86
C LEU A 121 -9.78 9.59 24.32
N SER A 122 -10.03 10.23 25.45
CA SER A 122 -9.12 11.19 26.09
C SER A 122 -8.02 10.51 26.89
N GLY A 123 -6.93 11.25 27.14
CA GLY A 123 -5.80 10.76 27.91
C GLY A 123 -4.83 9.83 27.17
N THR A 124 -3.93 9.22 27.94
CA THR A 124 -2.84 8.35 27.47
C THR A 124 -2.87 6.97 28.12
N GLU A 125 -2.42 5.94 27.40
CA GLU A 125 -2.39 4.57 27.92
C GLU A 125 -1.36 4.41 29.05
N THR A 126 -1.78 3.84 30.20
CA THR A 126 -0.90 3.54 31.33
C THR A 126 -0.81 2.03 31.60
N GLN A 127 0.38 1.58 32.02
CA GLN A 127 0.66 0.19 32.42
C GLN A 127 0.16 -0.13 33.85
N GLY A 128 -1.01 0.40 34.25
CA GLY A 128 -1.65 0.06 35.52
C GLY A 128 -1.09 0.76 36.77
N ARG A 129 -0.29 1.82 36.63
CA ARG A 129 -0.01 2.73 37.76
C ARG A 129 -1.20 3.67 37.93
N GLU A 130 -1.80 3.60 39.11
CA GLU A 130 -3.00 4.34 39.48
C GLU A 130 -2.65 5.77 39.92
N ASP A 131 -3.34 6.75 39.36
CA ASP A 131 -3.52 8.06 39.97
C ASP A 131 -5.02 8.38 39.86
N GLU A 132 -5.75 8.26 40.98
CA GLU A 132 -7.22 8.39 41.00
C GLU A 132 -7.70 9.77 40.53
N LYS A 133 -6.82 10.79 40.60
CA LYS A 133 -7.08 12.16 40.14
C LYS A 133 -6.75 12.41 38.65
N ALA A 134 -6.21 11.42 37.93
CA ALA A 134 -5.72 11.57 36.55
C ALA A 134 -6.60 10.88 35.48
N THR A 135 -7.89 10.67 35.75
CA THR A 135 -8.82 9.96 34.85
C THR A 135 -9.07 10.65 33.52
N LEU A 136 -9.05 11.98 33.51
CA LEU A 136 -9.19 12.78 32.29
C LEU A 136 -7.99 12.58 31.35
N LEU A 137 -6.82 12.33 31.93
CA LEU A 137 -5.53 12.34 31.26
C LEU A 137 -4.93 10.95 31.04
N SER A 138 -5.54 9.90 31.58
CA SER A 138 -5.02 8.54 31.46
C SER A 138 -6.12 7.48 31.37
N TYR A 139 -5.82 6.39 30.66
CA TYR A 139 -6.66 5.19 30.60
C TYR A 139 -5.77 3.94 30.72
N SER A 140 -6.33 2.83 31.23
CA SER A 140 -5.59 1.57 31.36
C SER A 140 -6.44 0.37 30.93
N LYS A 141 -5.77 -0.61 30.31
CA LYS A 141 -6.35 -1.91 29.96
C LYS A 141 -6.52 -2.86 31.16
N ALA A 142 -5.71 -2.70 32.21
CA ALA A 142 -5.51 -3.70 33.25
C ALA A 142 -6.31 -3.48 34.56
N THR A 143 -7.05 -2.39 34.71
CA THR A 143 -7.70 -2.07 35.99
C THR A 143 -8.77 -3.11 36.35
N VAL A 144 -8.69 -3.67 37.56
CA VAL A 144 -9.77 -4.48 38.16
C VAL A 144 -10.75 -3.50 38.82
N GLY A 145 -11.99 -3.38 38.30
CA GLY A 145 -13.01 -2.47 38.84
C GLY A 145 -13.96 -1.90 37.79
N LEU A 146 -14.74 -0.85 38.15
CA LEU A 146 -15.71 -0.17 37.26
C LEU A 146 -15.13 0.24 35.89
N ARG A 147 -13.82 0.45 35.76
CA ARG A 147 -13.18 0.88 34.50
C ARG A 147 -12.94 -0.23 33.48
N LYS A 148 -12.81 -1.50 33.91
CA LYS A 148 -12.86 -2.66 32.98
C LYS A 148 -14.22 -2.76 32.34
N LYS A 149 -15.28 -2.40 33.11
CA LYS A 149 -16.61 -2.19 32.54
C LYS A 149 -16.55 -1.02 31.57
N SER A 150 -16.03 0.17 31.88
CA SER A 150 -16.02 1.29 30.91
C SER A 150 -15.28 1.03 29.58
N TRP A 151 -14.08 0.42 29.55
CA TRP A 151 -13.42 0.09 28.27
C TRP A 151 -14.19 -0.97 27.49
N HIS A 152 -14.62 -2.05 28.16
CA HIS A 152 -15.38 -3.10 27.52
C HIS A 152 -16.79 -2.63 27.10
N LEU A 153 -17.44 -1.78 27.91
CA LEU A 153 -18.73 -1.14 27.63
C LEU A 153 -18.61 -0.11 26.52
N PHE A 154 -17.52 0.64 26.43
CA PHE A 154 -17.25 1.56 25.32
C PHE A 154 -17.06 0.80 24.01
N VAL A 155 -16.21 -0.22 24.03
CA VAL A 155 -16.03 -1.15 22.90
C VAL A 155 -17.36 -1.82 22.56
N GLN A 156 -18.10 -2.28 23.57
CA GLN A 156 -19.41 -2.91 23.39
C GLN A 156 -20.43 -1.91 22.84
N GLN A 157 -20.51 -0.68 23.33
CA GLN A 157 -21.41 0.38 22.84
C GLN A 157 -21.12 0.70 21.36
N LEU A 158 -19.84 0.76 20.99
CA LEU A 158 -19.41 0.92 19.60
C LEU A 158 -19.76 -0.30 18.72
N LEU A 159 -19.79 -1.50 19.30
CA LEU A 159 -20.05 -2.76 18.60
C LEU A 159 -21.53 -3.18 18.57
N THR A 160 -22.32 -2.90 19.61
CA THR A 160 -23.71 -3.35 19.80
C THR A 160 -24.74 -2.30 19.40
N GLY A 161 -24.39 -1.01 19.39
CA GLY A 161 -25.27 0.09 18.97
C GLY A 161 -25.47 0.22 17.46
N GLY A 162 -25.11 -0.80 16.66
CA GLY A 162 -25.11 -0.73 15.19
C GLY A 162 -23.99 0.14 14.59
N GLY A 163 -23.02 0.59 15.42
CA GLY A 163 -21.99 1.55 15.05
C GLY A 163 -20.76 0.97 14.31
N GLN A 164 -20.70 -0.35 14.08
CA GLN A 164 -19.52 -0.96 13.46
C GLN A 164 -19.37 -0.49 12.00
N GLY A 165 -18.33 0.32 11.73
CA GLY A 165 -18.10 0.96 10.44
C GLY A 165 -18.98 2.18 10.13
N ASP A 166 -19.84 2.62 11.05
CA ASP A 166 -20.69 3.81 10.92
C ASP A 166 -20.19 5.00 11.76
N VAL A 167 -18.95 4.94 12.26
CA VAL A 167 -18.26 6.03 12.95
C VAL A 167 -17.61 6.96 11.92
N ASP A 168 -18.01 8.23 11.90
CA ASP A 168 -17.43 9.23 11.00
C ASP A 168 -16.02 9.64 11.47
N PHE A 169 -15.86 9.89 12.77
CA PHE A 169 -14.59 10.29 13.37
C PHE A 169 -14.29 9.49 14.63
N LEU A 170 -13.04 9.04 14.75
CA LEU A 170 -12.43 8.70 16.03
C LEU A 170 -11.38 9.76 16.38
N PHE A 171 -11.47 10.32 17.58
CA PHE A 171 -10.46 11.20 18.16
C PHE A 171 -9.66 10.50 19.26
N THR A 172 -8.32 10.48 19.14
CA THR A 172 -7.43 9.97 20.19
C THR A 172 -6.19 10.84 20.35
N ALA A 173 -5.64 10.93 21.55
CA ALA A 173 -4.41 11.68 21.76
C ALA A 173 -3.11 10.91 21.43
N GLU A 174 -3.22 9.60 21.18
CA GLU A 174 -2.09 8.76 20.82
C GLU A 174 -2.33 8.02 19.50
N TYR A 175 -1.24 7.80 18.78
CA TYR A 175 -1.24 6.90 17.63
C TYR A 175 -1.55 5.48 18.10
N PRO A 176 -2.31 4.69 17.35
CA PRO A 176 -2.47 3.27 17.64
C PRO A 176 -1.16 2.53 17.40
N ALA A 177 -0.86 1.52 18.23
CA ALA A 177 0.27 0.63 17.98
C ALA A 177 0.13 0.00 16.59
N SER A 178 1.27 -0.19 15.91
CA SER A 178 1.32 -0.79 14.57
C SER A 178 0.70 0.05 13.44
N PHE A 179 0.36 1.33 13.66
CA PHE A 179 -0.19 2.20 12.61
C PHE A 179 0.72 2.30 11.37
N GLN A 180 2.02 2.13 11.56
CA GLN A 180 3.05 2.11 10.52
C GLN A 180 3.07 0.83 9.67
N HIS A 181 2.41 -0.25 10.11
CA HIS A 181 2.42 -1.50 9.36
C HIS A 181 1.79 -1.32 7.98
N LEU A 182 2.27 -2.12 7.04
CA LEU A 182 1.84 -2.13 5.64
C LEU A 182 2.15 -0.83 4.88
N LEU A 183 3.02 0.02 5.43
CA LEU A 183 3.55 1.21 4.75
C LEU A 183 5.02 0.99 4.40
N PRO A 184 5.52 1.57 3.30
CA PRO A 184 6.95 1.70 3.07
C PRO A 184 7.59 2.65 4.10
N ASP A 185 8.82 2.37 4.52
CA ASP A 185 9.53 3.19 5.52
C ASP A 185 9.68 4.66 5.09
N GLN A 186 9.79 4.92 3.79
CA GLN A 186 9.90 6.26 3.22
C GLN A 186 8.62 7.10 3.39
N GLN A 187 7.48 6.47 3.70
CA GLN A 187 6.23 7.18 3.97
C GLN A 187 6.07 7.55 5.44
N LEU A 188 6.98 7.13 6.32
CA LEU A 188 6.93 7.46 7.73
C LEU A 188 7.96 8.54 8.05
N PRO A 189 7.52 9.75 8.48
CA PRO A 189 8.43 10.77 8.98
C PRO A 189 9.36 10.20 10.07
N GLU A 190 10.61 10.64 10.11
CA GLU A 190 11.61 10.20 11.10
C GLU A 190 11.09 10.34 12.54
N ALA A 191 10.35 11.42 12.82
CA ALA A 191 9.70 11.67 14.10
C ALA A 191 8.68 10.60 14.54
N LEU A 192 8.21 9.76 13.61
CA LEU A 192 7.23 8.69 13.82
C LEU A 192 7.83 7.27 13.72
N GLN A 193 9.03 7.10 13.18
CA GLN A 193 9.63 5.77 12.97
C GLN A 193 9.88 5.00 14.27
N SER A 194 10.27 5.70 15.32
CA SER A 194 10.49 5.13 16.66
C SER A 194 9.32 5.34 17.61
N LEU A 195 8.19 5.86 17.12
CA LEU A 195 7.03 6.12 17.97
C LEU A 195 6.32 4.81 18.32
N GLN A 196 6.27 4.52 19.62
CA GLN A 196 5.41 3.46 20.14
C GLN A 196 4.01 4.02 20.34
N GLY A 197 3.05 3.46 19.61
CA GLY A 197 1.63 3.78 19.76
C GLY A 197 0.96 2.99 20.88
N SER A 198 -0.29 3.36 21.20
CA SER A 198 -1.12 2.68 22.19
C SER A 198 -1.61 1.32 21.69
N ALA A 199 -1.34 0.28 22.48
CA ALA A 199 -1.83 -1.07 22.21
C ALA A 199 -3.36 -1.14 22.34
N GLY A 200 -3.93 -0.46 23.34
CA GLY A 200 -5.39 -0.35 23.51
C GLY A 200 -6.09 0.25 22.29
N ILE A 201 -5.56 1.35 21.72
CA ILE A 201 -6.15 1.95 20.51
C ILE A 201 -5.95 1.02 19.30
N GLY A 202 -4.82 0.32 19.20
CA GLY A 202 -4.60 -0.69 18.16
C GLY A 202 -5.68 -1.77 18.15
N GLU A 203 -6.04 -2.30 19.32
CA GLU A 203 -7.11 -3.29 19.50
C GLU A 203 -8.50 -2.70 19.17
N LEU A 204 -8.76 -1.46 19.58
CA LEU A 204 -9.99 -0.75 19.23
C LEU A 204 -10.15 -0.64 17.70
N MET A 205 -9.07 -0.39 16.97
CA MET A 205 -9.07 -0.27 15.50
C MET A 205 -9.23 -1.58 14.74
N GLN A 206 -9.19 -2.72 15.43
CA GLN A 206 -9.62 -4.00 14.86
C GLN A 206 -11.14 -4.10 14.72
N HIS A 207 -11.89 -3.23 15.40
CA HIS A 207 -13.35 -3.37 15.55
C HIS A 207 -14.12 -2.16 15.02
N VAL A 208 -13.69 -0.93 15.30
CA VAL A 208 -14.51 0.29 15.12
C VAL A 208 -14.55 0.78 13.67
N HIS A 209 -13.44 0.66 12.93
CA HIS A 209 -13.30 1.06 11.53
C HIS A 209 -13.86 2.46 11.18
N PRO A 210 -13.41 3.55 11.84
CA PRO A 210 -13.95 4.90 11.58
C PRO A 210 -13.59 5.39 10.18
N LYS A 211 -14.35 6.34 9.58
CA LYS A 211 -13.95 6.96 8.29
C LYS A 211 -12.65 7.76 8.43
N TYR A 212 -12.53 8.50 9.53
CA TYR A 212 -11.36 9.29 9.89
C TYR A 212 -10.92 8.97 11.31
N HIS A 213 -9.62 8.74 11.49
CA HIS A 213 -8.99 8.68 12.80
C HIS A 213 -8.06 9.88 12.91
N ILE A 214 -8.37 10.80 13.83
CA ILE A 214 -7.59 12.01 14.05
C ILE A 214 -6.83 11.86 15.35
N THR A 215 -5.51 12.09 15.27
CA THR A 215 -4.64 12.03 16.43
C THR A 215 -3.68 13.20 16.51
N SER A 216 -3.19 13.48 17.71
CA SER A 216 -2.23 14.54 17.96
C SER A 216 -1.46 14.24 19.24
N ARG A 217 -0.20 13.82 19.05
CA ARG A 217 0.80 13.68 20.12
C ARG A 217 1.64 14.95 20.28
N GLY A 218 1.55 15.88 19.34
CA GLY A 218 2.44 17.03 19.23
C GLY A 218 2.35 18.01 20.40
N GLY A 219 3.31 18.93 20.47
CA GLY A 219 3.24 20.06 21.39
C GLY A 219 4.60 20.54 21.88
N ASP A 220 5.35 19.66 22.54
CA ASP A 220 6.69 19.97 23.08
C ASP A 220 7.82 19.99 22.05
N GLY A 221 7.52 19.88 20.76
CA GLY A 221 8.55 19.75 19.73
C GLY A 221 9.29 18.40 19.74
N THR A 222 8.82 17.41 20.52
CA THR A 222 9.45 16.09 20.63
C THR A 222 8.88 15.07 19.62
N ARG A 223 9.17 13.78 19.81
CA ARG A 223 8.77 12.69 18.90
C ARG A 223 7.25 12.63 18.74
N GLY A 224 6.80 12.66 17.49
CA GLY A 224 5.37 12.65 17.14
C GLY A 224 4.74 14.03 16.91
N ASP A 225 5.48 15.12 17.10
CA ASP A 225 5.00 16.47 16.77
C ASP A 225 5.16 16.80 15.27
N VAL A 226 4.43 16.07 14.42
CA VAL A 226 4.50 16.20 12.98
C VAL A 226 3.11 16.04 12.36
N PHE A 227 2.83 16.80 11.31
CA PHE A 227 1.69 16.55 10.45
C PHE A 227 1.96 15.32 9.60
N TYR A 228 1.08 14.33 9.72
CA TYR A 228 1.20 13.08 9.01
C TYR A 228 -0.14 12.59 8.50
N GLN A 229 -0.20 12.22 7.23
CA GLN A 229 -1.35 11.54 6.66
C GLN A 229 -0.91 10.14 6.25
N ARG A 230 -1.41 9.14 6.98
CA ARG A 230 -1.22 7.75 6.61
C ARG A 230 -1.92 7.50 5.27
N LEU A 231 -1.38 6.61 4.43
CA LEU A 231 -2.19 6.01 3.37
C LEU A 231 -3.49 5.45 3.98
N PRO A 232 -4.63 5.54 3.28
CA PRO A 232 -5.86 4.94 3.77
C PRO A 232 -5.69 3.43 3.96
N TYR A 233 -6.51 2.83 4.82
CA TYR A 233 -6.61 1.37 4.89
C TYR A 233 -8.06 0.91 4.81
N VAL A 234 -8.26 -0.24 4.19
CA VAL A 234 -9.57 -0.89 4.08
C VAL A 234 -9.71 -1.95 5.16
N SER A 235 -10.88 -1.96 5.80
CA SER A 235 -11.33 -2.99 6.73
C SER A 235 -12.62 -3.60 6.21
N GLU A 236 -12.91 -4.83 6.63
CA GLU A 236 -14.21 -5.46 6.41
C GLU A 236 -14.97 -5.45 7.74
N VAL A 237 -16.17 -4.87 7.75
CA VAL A 237 -17.01 -4.79 8.94
C VAL A 237 -17.55 -6.19 9.22
N ALA A 238 -17.16 -6.74 10.38
CA ALA A 238 -17.52 -8.08 10.81
C ALA A 238 -19.04 -8.32 10.74
N GLY A 239 -19.44 -9.50 10.25
CA GLY A 239 -20.85 -9.90 10.12
C GLY A 239 -21.62 -9.27 8.95
N THR A 240 -21.12 -8.20 8.33
CA THR A 240 -21.80 -7.53 7.20
C THR A 240 -21.08 -7.67 5.87
N GLY A 241 -19.78 -7.98 5.87
CA GLY A 241 -18.94 -8.03 4.67
C GLY A 241 -18.71 -6.66 4.01
N ARG A 242 -19.21 -5.58 4.63
CA ARG A 242 -19.08 -4.21 4.11
C ARG A 242 -17.64 -3.74 4.22
N LYS A 243 -17.08 -3.23 3.13
CA LYS A 243 -15.76 -2.59 3.15
C LYS A 243 -15.85 -1.19 3.72
N GLN A 244 -14.90 -0.81 4.57
CA GLN A 244 -14.84 0.50 5.21
C GLN A 244 -13.42 1.05 5.13
N ILE A 245 -13.28 2.30 4.69
CA ILE A 245 -11.97 2.95 4.50
C ILE A 245 -11.72 3.93 5.64
N THR A 246 -10.61 3.72 6.33
CA THR A 246 -10.16 4.63 7.39
C THR A 246 -8.96 5.46 6.93
N ARG A 247 -9.01 6.75 7.23
CA ARG A 247 -7.92 7.71 7.00
C ARG A 247 -7.37 8.19 8.34
N LEU A 248 -6.13 7.83 8.65
CA LEU A 248 -5.42 8.30 9.85
C LEU A 248 -4.70 9.61 9.55
N ILE A 249 -4.99 10.65 10.33
CA ILE A 249 -4.37 11.97 10.23
C ILE A 249 -3.80 12.35 11.60
N GLY A 250 -2.49 12.54 11.65
CA GLY A 250 -1.77 13.16 12.75
C GLY A 250 -1.60 14.66 12.56
N LEU A 251 -1.90 15.44 13.59
CA LEU A 251 -1.70 16.88 13.62
C LEU A 251 -0.55 17.25 14.55
N SER A 252 0.23 18.25 14.14
CA SER A 252 1.27 18.86 14.99
C SER A 252 0.64 19.82 16.01
N GLY A 253 1.39 20.16 17.06
CA GLY A 253 1.01 21.20 18.01
C GLY A 253 0.97 22.59 17.38
N VAL A 254 0.16 23.47 17.95
CA VAL A 254 0.01 24.87 17.51
C VAL A 254 1.37 25.55 17.49
N ASN A 255 1.70 26.13 16.34
CA ASN A 255 2.96 26.82 16.12
C ASN A 255 2.76 28.00 15.14
N LYS A 256 3.80 28.81 14.98
CA LYS A 256 3.82 29.95 14.03
C LYS A 256 4.64 29.64 12.76
N LEU A 257 5.10 28.39 12.61
CA LEU A 257 5.91 27.97 11.48
C LEU A 257 5.04 27.90 10.22
N LYS A 258 5.65 28.24 9.08
CA LYS A 258 5.02 28.08 7.75
C LYS A 258 5.29 26.70 7.14
N ASP A 259 5.92 25.81 7.90
CA ASP A 259 6.28 24.47 7.47
C ASP A 259 5.05 23.56 7.38
N LYS A 260 4.84 22.93 6.22
CA LYS A 260 3.73 22.00 5.98
C LYS A 260 3.86 20.72 6.81
N THR A 261 5.07 20.31 7.20
CA THR A 261 5.30 19.17 8.08
C THR A 261 4.89 19.46 9.53
N ARG A 262 4.65 20.71 9.88
CA ARG A 262 4.17 21.17 11.20
C ARG A 262 2.76 21.75 11.12
N LYS A 263 1.96 21.29 10.15
CA LYS A 263 0.55 21.70 10.02
C LYS A 263 -0.25 21.23 11.24
N TYR A 264 -0.81 22.19 11.97
CA TYR A 264 -1.60 21.94 13.18
C TYR A 264 -3.10 22.14 12.98
N LEU A 265 -3.53 22.81 11.89
CA LEU A 265 -4.94 23.03 11.55
C LEU A 265 -5.27 22.33 10.22
N HIS A 266 -6.35 21.56 10.19
CA HIS A 266 -6.78 20.81 9.01
C HIS A 266 -8.31 20.89 8.85
N ALA A 267 -8.79 21.23 7.66
CA ALA A 267 -10.22 21.31 7.36
C ALA A 267 -10.66 20.06 6.59
N LEU A 268 -11.81 19.49 6.96
CA LEU A 268 -12.44 18.39 6.23
C LEU A 268 -13.90 18.72 5.92
N GLN A 269 -14.37 18.19 4.80
CA GLN A 269 -15.78 18.17 4.42
C GLN A 269 -16.22 16.72 4.34
N VAL A 270 -17.23 16.33 5.12
CA VAL A 270 -17.60 14.93 5.33
C VAL A 270 -19.10 14.72 5.09
N VAL A 271 -19.44 13.60 4.48
CA VAL A 271 -20.83 13.11 4.43
C VAL A 271 -21.06 12.25 5.67
N PRO A 272 -21.97 12.63 6.58
CA PRO A 272 -22.30 11.82 7.75
C PRO A 272 -22.74 10.41 7.38
N SER A 273 -22.30 9.41 8.16
CA SER A 273 -22.69 8.01 7.92
C SER A 273 -24.21 7.85 7.89
N ALA A 274 -24.92 8.55 8.79
CA ALA A 274 -26.38 8.52 8.86
C ALA A 274 -27.09 9.02 7.58
N GLN A 275 -26.41 9.81 6.73
CA GLN A 275 -26.97 10.35 5.49
C GLN A 275 -26.66 9.49 4.25
N GLN A 276 -25.82 8.46 4.39
CA GLN A 276 -25.46 7.59 3.26
C GLN A 276 -26.49 6.48 3.08
N THR A 277 -26.86 6.20 1.83
CA THR A 277 -27.75 5.09 1.47
C THR A 277 -27.05 3.75 1.63
N ASP A 278 -27.80 2.66 1.77
CA ASP A 278 -27.23 1.31 1.87
C ASP A 278 -26.42 0.92 0.62
N GLU A 279 -26.81 1.42 -0.54
CA GLU A 279 -26.10 1.21 -1.81
C GLU A 279 -24.74 1.91 -1.82
N GLU A 280 -24.70 3.18 -1.39
CA GLU A 280 -23.45 3.94 -1.23
C GLU A 280 -22.52 3.31 -0.18
N ARG A 281 -23.09 2.73 0.87
CA ARG A 281 -22.32 2.01 1.90
C ARG A 281 -21.77 0.67 1.40
N ARG A 282 -22.40 0.04 0.41
CA ARG A 282 -21.93 -1.22 -0.20
C ARG A 282 -20.90 -0.99 -1.32
N GLN A 283 -21.08 0.07 -2.10
CA GLN A 283 -20.19 0.44 -3.21
C GLN A 283 -19.12 1.44 -2.75
N VAL A 284 -18.20 0.98 -1.90
CA VAL A 284 -17.08 1.80 -1.45
C VAL A 284 -15.99 1.83 -2.52
N ASP A 285 -15.77 3.00 -3.13
CA ASP A 285 -14.63 3.24 -4.01
C ASP A 285 -13.34 3.24 -3.17
N ILE A 286 -12.40 2.36 -3.53
CA ILE A 286 -11.15 2.15 -2.80
C ILE A 286 -10.04 2.91 -3.54
N PRO A 287 -9.56 4.05 -3.00
CA PRO A 287 -8.53 4.84 -3.66
C PRO A 287 -7.25 4.03 -3.87
N ALA A 288 -6.56 4.32 -4.97
CA ALA A 288 -5.26 3.72 -5.26
C ALA A 288 -4.26 3.99 -4.12
N GLY A 289 -3.59 2.94 -3.63
CA GLY A 289 -2.67 3.04 -2.49
C GLY A 289 -3.33 2.78 -1.13
N THR A 290 -4.61 2.43 -1.07
CA THR A 290 -5.24 1.91 0.17
C THR A 290 -4.57 0.59 0.58
N THR A 291 -4.09 0.51 1.82
CA THR A 291 -3.51 -0.71 2.40
C THR A 291 -4.61 -1.60 2.99
N GLN A 292 -4.29 -2.84 3.36
CA GLN A 292 -5.14 -3.59 4.29
C GLN A 292 -5.09 -2.94 5.69
N ASN A 293 -6.05 -3.29 6.55
CA ASN A 293 -6.07 -2.83 7.94
C ASN A 293 -4.78 -3.29 8.68
N PRO A 294 -3.93 -2.36 9.14
CA PRO A 294 -2.65 -2.70 9.77
C PRO A 294 -2.78 -3.41 11.11
N TYR A 295 -3.92 -3.31 11.79
CA TYR A 295 -4.15 -3.83 13.13
C TYR A 295 -4.64 -5.29 13.14
N LEU A 296 -5.15 -5.79 12.01
CA LEU A 296 -5.54 -7.19 11.85
C LEU A 296 -4.33 -8.12 11.64
N HIS A 297 -3.22 -7.60 11.11
CA HIS A 297 -2.00 -8.37 10.87
C HIS A 297 -1.40 -8.92 12.18
N VAL A 298 -1.43 -8.12 13.25
CA VAL A 298 -0.91 -8.49 14.57
C VAL A 298 -1.70 -9.66 15.18
N LEU A 299 -3.02 -9.71 14.94
CA LEU A 299 -3.88 -10.81 15.37
C LEU A 299 -3.49 -12.13 14.66
N LEU A 300 -3.24 -12.07 13.36
CA LEU A 300 -2.85 -13.23 12.56
C LEU A 300 -1.46 -13.76 12.93
N GLU A 301 -0.50 -12.87 13.20
CA GLU A 301 0.84 -13.24 13.67
C GLU A 301 0.78 -13.90 15.06
N ALA A 302 0.03 -13.33 16.00
CA ALA A 302 -0.12 -13.91 17.35
C ALA A 302 -0.79 -15.30 17.35
N VAL A 303 -1.74 -15.54 16.43
CA VAL A 303 -2.36 -16.86 16.24
C VAL A 303 -1.38 -17.86 15.61
N SER A 304 -0.49 -17.39 14.73
CA SER A 304 0.54 -18.24 14.11
C SER A 304 1.65 -18.66 15.10
N THR A 305 2.06 -17.77 16.01
CA THR A 305 3.06 -18.07 17.05
C THR A 305 2.52 -19.01 18.12
N SER A 306 1.22 -18.95 18.44
CA SER A 306 0.56 -19.91 19.36
C SER A 306 0.50 -21.34 18.81
N ARG A 307 0.61 -21.55 17.49
CA ARG A 307 0.67 -22.89 16.88
C ARG A 307 2.06 -23.50 16.91
N ASN A 308 3.10 -22.70 17.14
CA ASN A 308 4.49 -23.13 17.22
C ASN A 308 4.97 -23.45 18.65
N SER A 309 4.09 -23.37 19.66
CA SER A 309 4.42 -23.63 21.06
C SER A 309 4.04 -25.04 21.56
N GLU A 310 4.02 -26.04 20.68
CA GLU A 310 4.03 -27.46 21.10
C GLU A 310 5.45 -27.90 21.49
N PRO A 311 5.63 -28.71 22.55
CA PRO A 311 6.93 -28.89 23.18
C PRO A 311 7.95 -29.74 22.38
N ASP A 312 9.18 -29.23 22.40
CA ASP A 312 10.46 -29.71 21.87
C ASP A 312 10.88 -31.11 22.40
N ALA A 313 10.56 -32.20 21.70
CA ALA A 313 11.15 -33.50 22.00
C ALA A 313 11.84 -34.21 20.82
N LYS A 314 11.87 -33.65 19.60
CA LYS A 314 12.41 -34.37 18.43
C LYS A 314 13.23 -33.56 17.40
N ARG A 315 13.73 -32.36 17.72
CA ARG A 315 14.66 -31.67 16.80
C ARG A 315 16.12 -32.00 17.11
N ARG A 316 16.73 -32.72 16.18
CA ARG A 316 18.15 -33.10 16.10
C ARG A 316 19.04 -31.84 16.15
N LYS A 317 20.06 -31.85 17.01
CA LYS A 317 21.12 -30.82 17.07
C LYS A 317 21.87 -30.75 15.74
N VAL A 318 22.10 -29.53 15.23
CA VAL A 318 23.09 -29.23 14.18
C VAL A 318 24.03 -28.17 14.74
N ASP A 319 25.34 -28.40 14.58
CA ASP A 319 26.44 -27.64 15.16
C ASP A 319 26.58 -26.20 14.61
N PRO A 320 27.03 -25.23 15.42
CA PRO A 320 27.14 -23.82 15.01
C PRO A 320 28.35 -23.47 14.12
N ALA A 321 29.11 -24.45 13.61
CA ALA A 321 30.42 -24.22 12.98
C ALA A 321 30.40 -24.06 11.44
N ALA A 322 29.25 -23.90 10.78
CA ALA A 322 29.14 -23.96 9.32
C ALA A 322 28.56 -22.69 8.64
N MET A 323 28.96 -21.49 9.06
CA MET A 323 28.66 -20.25 8.34
C MET A 323 29.93 -19.42 8.16
N GLY A 324 30.69 -19.72 7.11
CA GLY A 324 31.82 -18.90 6.65
C GLY A 324 31.32 -17.68 5.88
N GLY A 325 31.38 -16.51 6.51
CA GLY A 325 31.23 -15.21 5.85
C GLY A 325 32.58 -14.53 5.67
N LEU A 326 32.81 -13.90 4.51
CA LEU A 326 34.03 -13.14 4.22
C LEU A 326 34.11 -11.87 5.10
N SER A 327 35.31 -11.51 5.51
CA SER A 327 35.54 -10.34 6.39
C SER A 327 35.37 -9.02 5.64
N ALA A 328 35.12 -7.93 6.39
CA ALA A 328 34.97 -6.58 5.86
C ALA A 328 36.17 -6.12 5.01
N GLU A 329 37.38 -6.63 5.30
CA GLU A 329 38.58 -6.35 4.53
C GLU A 329 38.61 -7.07 3.18
N GLN A 330 38.06 -8.29 3.08
CA GLN A 330 37.91 -9.00 1.80
C GLN A 330 36.89 -8.31 0.89
N ILE A 331 35.83 -7.74 1.48
CA ILE A 331 34.83 -6.94 0.77
C ILE A 331 35.45 -5.63 0.22
N ALA A 332 36.30 -4.97 1.00
CA ALA A 332 37.00 -3.75 0.58
C ALA A 332 37.98 -4.02 -0.58
N ASN A 333 38.73 -5.12 -0.53
CA ASN A 333 39.68 -5.50 -1.58
C ASN A 333 39.00 -5.89 -2.91
N LEU A 334 37.84 -6.55 -2.86
CA LEU A 334 37.05 -6.87 -4.05
C LEU A 334 36.43 -5.61 -4.67
N THR A 335 36.03 -4.65 -3.84
CA THR A 335 35.50 -3.35 -4.30
C THR A 335 36.58 -2.49 -4.96
N ALA A 336 37.83 -2.55 -4.47
CA ALA A 336 38.95 -1.83 -5.06
C ALA A 336 39.37 -2.38 -6.44
N LYS A 337 39.24 -3.70 -6.66
CA LYS A 337 39.54 -4.35 -7.95
C LYS A 337 38.50 -4.10 -9.04
N SER A 338 37.30 -3.65 -8.69
CA SER A 338 36.19 -3.40 -9.63
C SER A 338 36.23 -2.02 -10.32
N ARG A 339 37.23 -1.18 -10.05
CA ARG A 339 37.33 0.18 -10.63
C ARG A 339 38.09 0.26 -11.97
N GLY A 340 38.55 -0.86 -12.52
CA GLY A 340 39.20 -0.92 -13.83
C GLY A 340 38.25 -1.40 -14.93
N ASP A 341 38.07 -0.52 -15.92
CA ASP A 341 37.58 -0.76 -17.30
C ASP A 341 36.16 -1.29 -17.54
N ALA A 342 35.27 -0.34 -17.85
CA ALA A 342 34.39 -0.28 -19.03
C ALA A 342 33.11 0.50 -18.67
N GLN A 343 33.21 1.83 -18.65
CA GLN A 343 32.03 2.69 -18.73
C GLN A 343 31.44 2.53 -20.15
N PHE A 344 30.35 1.76 -20.27
CA PHE A 344 29.59 1.69 -21.51
C PHE A 344 28.85 3.02 -21.74
N PHE A 345 29.44 3.87 -22.57
CA PHE A 345 28.78 5.04 -23.15
C PHE A 345 27.90 4.58 -24.32
N TYR A 346 26.65 5.01 -24.32
CA TYR A 346 25.67 4.70 -25.37
C TYR A 346 26.05 5.41 -26.68
N ASP A 347 26.25 4.66 -27.77
CA ASP A 347 26.46 5.17 -29.14
C ASP A 347 25.11 5.22 -29.90
N PRO A 348 24.59 6.42 -30.22
CA PRO A 348 23.36 6.60 -31.00
C PRO A 348 23.40 5.97 -32.41
N LYS A 349 24.59 5.64 -32.94
CA LYS A 349 24.75 5.05 -34.28
C LYS A 349 24.41 3.56 -34.31
N LEU A 350 24.57 2.84 -33.20
CA LEU A 350 24.16 1.43 -33.10
C LEU A 350 22.62 1.29 -33.11
N ALA A 351 21.91 2.20 -32.44
CA ALA A 351 20.44 2.25 -32.46
C ALA A 351 19.86 2.59 -33.85
N ALA A 352 20.64 3.25 -34.72
CA ALA A 352 20.25 3.56 -36.09
C ALA A 352 20.58 2.44 -37.10
N LYS A 353 21.44 1.48 -36.76
CA LYS A 353 21.82 0.37 -37.64
C LYS A 353 20.72 -0.69 -37.78
N GLY A 354 19.80 -0.81 -36.83
CA GLY A 354 18.60 -1.66 -36.93
C GLY A 354 17.56 -1.21 -37.98
N GLN A 355 17.85 -0.18 -38.77
CA GLN A 355 16.93 0.39 -39.77
C GLN A 355 17.42 0.32 -41.23
N ARG A 356 18.42 -0.50 -41.61
CA ARG A 356 18.80 -0.64 -43.04
C ARG A 356 18.98 -2.08 -43.52
N LYS A 357 18.10 -2.42 -44.48
CA LYS A 357 18.27 -3.25 -45.69
C LYS A 357 18.91 -4.65 -45.52
N GLY A 358 18.03 -5.65 -45.41
CA GLY A 358 17.84 -6.75 -46.37
C GLY A 358 19.06 -7.49 -46.93
N GLY A 359 19.12 -8.78 -46.57
CA GLY A 359 19.66 -9.90 -47.34
C GLY A 359 19.22 -11.18 -46.61
N LEU A 360 18.69 -12.26 -47.20
CA LEU A 360 18.66 -12.78 -48.56
C LEU A 360 17.42 -13.69 -48.71
N LEU A 361 16.44 -13.32 -49.54
CA LEU A 361 15.57 -14.29 -50.22
C LEU A 361 15.23 -13.70 -51.61
N PRO A 362 15.46 -14.42 -52.71
CA PRO A 362 15.13 -13.94 -54.04
C PRO A 362 13.65 -14.18 -54.35
N ASN A 363 13.08 -13.24 -55.10
CA ASN A 363 11.91 -13.40 -55.97
C ASN A 363 10.51 -13.10 -55.38
N GLU A 364 10.22 -11.83 -55.05
CA GLU A 364 8.83 -11.36 -55.03
C GLU A 364 8.67 -9.93 -55.59
N ASN A 365 7.54 -9.71 -56.27
CA ASN A 365 7.24 -8.61 -57.21
C ASN A 365 7.42 -7.17 -56.64
N PRO A 366 7.96 -6.23 -57.44
CA PRO A 366 8.27 -4.85 -57.01
C PRO A 366 7.05 -3.94 -56.77
N SER A 367 5.81 -4.41 -56.97
CA SER A 367 4.60 -3.58 -56.82
C SER A 367 4.04 -3.55 -55.38
N GLN A 368 4.52 -4.37 -54.45
CA GLN A 368 4.07 -4.36 -53.05
C GLN A 368 4.93 -3.50 -52.10
N GLN A 369 6.17 -3.14 -52.47
CA GLN A 369 7.06 -2.36 -51.60
C GLN A 369 6.64 -0.88 -51.44
N GLN A 370 5.90 -0.31 -52.39
CA GLN A 370 5.51 1.11 -52.32
C GLN A 370 4.37 1.41 -51.34
N ARG A 371 3.67 0.41 -50.79
CA ARG A 371 2.62 0.62 -49.78
C ARG A 371 3.10 0.55 -48.33
N ARG A 372 4.33 0.13 -48.05
CA ARG A 372 4.86 -0.01 -46.67
C ARG A 372 5.54 1.25 -46.11
N ASN A 373 5.86 2.25 -46.94
CA ASN A 373 6.62 3.44 -46.51
C ASN A 373 5.79 4.72 -46.29
N HIS A 374 4.46 4.62 -46.26
CA HIS A 374 3.56 5.72 -45.88
C HIS A 374 2.66 5.32 -44.70
N ARG A 375 3.26 4.84 -43.61
CA ARG A 375 2.57 4.95 -42.32
C ARG A 375 2.63 6.42 -41.88
N PRO A 376 1.49 7.10 -41.68
CA PRO A 376 1.51 8.41 -41.05
C PRO A 376 2.20 8.31 -39.68
N PRO A 377 2.91 9.36 -39.21
CA PRO A 377 3.42 9.37 -37.85
C PRO A 377 2.21 9.31 -36.91
N VAL A 378 2.01 8.20 -36.22
CA VAL A 378 0.89 8.05 -35.29
C VAL A 378 1.18 8.92 -34.05
N PRO A 379 0.33 9.90 -33.70
CA PRO A 379 0.61 10.88 -32.64
C PRO A 379 0.60 10.36 -31.18
N GLU A 380 0.63 9.04 -30.94
CA GLU A 380 0.33 8.45 -29.61
C GLU A 380 1.53 7.82 -28.88
N ARG A 381 2.75 7.88 -29.43
CA ARG A 381 3.90 7.13 -28.86
C ARG A 381 4.65 7.82 -27.72
N SER A 382 4.32 9.05 -27.31
CA SER A 382 5.08 9.77 -26.28
C SER A 382 4.87 9.27 -24.85
N GLU A 383 3.84 8.46 -24.60
CA GLU A 383 3.42 8.09 -23.23
C GLU A 383 3.56 6.59 -22.90
N CYS A 384 3.99 5.74 -23.85
CA CYS A 384 4.11 4.29 -23.61
C CYS A 384 5.39 3.95 -22.83
N TRP A 385 5.24 3.26 -21.69
CA TRP A 385 6.33 2.93 -20.75
C TRP A 385 7.21 1.76 -21.21
N PHE A 386 6.79 1.02 -22.24
CA PHE A 386 7.47 -0.19 -22.74
C PHE A 386 8.06 0.00 -24.14
N CYS A 387 7.67 1.04 -24.87
CA CYS A 387 8.24 1.30 -26.20
C CYS A 387 9.69 1.79 -26.09
N LEU A 388 10.63 1.09 -26.76
CA LEU A 388 12.06 1.45 -26.82
C LEU A 388 12.32 2.87 -27.36
N ALA A 389 11.41 3.37 -28.20
CA ALA A 389 11.49 4.70 -28.80
C ALA A 389 10.98 5.84 -27.89
N THR A 390 10.35 5.54 -26.75
CA THR A 390 9.78 6.58 -25.87
C THR A 390 10.87 7.18 -24.96
N PRO A 391 10.92 8.51 -24.77
CA PRO A 391 11.88 9.14 -23.86
C PRO A 391 11.68 8.74 -22.38
N THR A 392 10.45 8.42 -21.97
CA THR A 392 10.07 8.04 -20.60
C THR A 392 10.38 6.58 -20.24
N LEU A 393 10.95 5.79 -21.15
CA LEU A 393 11.34 4.42 -20.88
C LEU A 393 12.50 4.35 -19.87
N GLU A 394 12.36 3.45 -18.90
CA GLU A 394 13.32 3.22 -17.83
C GLU A 394 14.41 2.24 -18.28
N ARG A 395 15.32 2.76 -19.11
CA ARG A 395 16.37 1.98 -19.79
C ARG A 395 17.26 1.16 -18.86
N HIS A 396 17.42 1.59 -17.61
CA HIS A 396 18.26 0.88 -16.62
C HIS A 396 17.69 -0.47 -16.19
N LEU A 397 16.41 -0.75 -16.47
CA LEU A 397 15.76 -2.03 -16.18
C LEU A 397 15.90 -3.06 -17.31
N ILE A 398 16.36 -2.66 -18.49
CA ILE A 398 16.50 -3.56 -19.65
C ILE A 398 17.67 -4.51 -19.41
N VAL A 399 17.41 -5.81 -19.55
CA VAL A 399 18.37 -6.91 -19.39
C VAL A 399 19.02 -7.26 -20.73
N SER A 400 18.21 -7.61 -21.74
CA SER A 400 18.66 -8.06 -23.06
C SER A 400 17.69 -7.54 -24.13
N ILE A 401 18.17 -7.27 -25.34
CA ILE A 401 17.34 -6.79 -26.46
C ILE A 401 17.57 -7.72 -27.65
N GLY A 402 16.51 -8.40 -28.08
CA GLY A 402 16.50 -9.20 -29.31
C GLY A 402 16.03 -8.39 -30.52
N GLN A 403 15.65 -9.09 -31.59
CA GLN A 403 15.19 -8.48 -32.84
C GLN A 403 13.71 -8.04 -32.78
N GLU A 404 12.87 -8.80 -32.09
CA GLU A 404 11.40 -8.66 -32.03
C GLU A 404 10.86 -8.43 -30.59
N ALA A 405 11.62 -8.78 -29.57
CA ALA A 405 11.29 -8.68 -28.15
C ALA A 405 12.55 -8.39 -27.30
N TYR A 406 12.33 -7.92 -26.07
CA TYR A 406 13.40 -7.65 -25.12
C TYR A 406 13.04 -8.15 -23.71
N LEU A 407 14.05 -8.44 -22.91
CA LEU A 407 13.94 -8.88 -21.53
C LEU A 407 14.20 -7.69 -20.60
N ALA A 408 13.37 -7.49 -19.58
CA ALA A 408 13.54 -6.41 -18.61
C ALA A 408 13.11 -6.79 -17.19
N MET A 409 13.69 -6.15 -16.20
CA MET A 409 13.20 -6.18 -14.81
C MET A 409 11.96 -5.28 -14.69
N PRO A 410 10.88 -5.70 -14.01
CA PRO A 410 9.76 -4.82 -13.71
C PRO A 410 10.11 -3.86 -12.58
N LYS A 411 9.53 -2.66 -12.60
CA LYS A 411 9.44 -1.83 -11.40
C LYS A 411 8.67 -2.58 -10.33
N GLY A 412 9.30 -2.81 -9.18
CA GLY A 412 8.70 -3.58 -8.10
C GLY A 412 8.64 -5.08 -8.37
N ALA A 413 9.77 -5.68 -8.76
CA ALA A 413 9.92 -7.13 -8.90
C ALA A 413 9.55 -7.89 -7.61
N ILE A 414 8.90 -9.06 -7.73
CA ILE A 414 8.50 -9.86 -6.55
C ILE A 414 9.74 -10.49 -5.93
N SER A 415 10.67 -10.94 -6.77
CA SER A 415 11.96 -11.50 -6.42
C SER A 415 13.01 -11.02 -7.44
N ALA A 416 14.28 -11.37 -7.24
CA ALA A 416 15.33 -11.14 -8.23
C ALA A 416 15.10 -11.91 -9.55
N ASP A 417 14.19 -12.89 -9.54
CA ASP A 417 13.86 -13.77 -10.67
C ASP A 417 12.52 -13.41 -11.33
N HIS A 418 11.96 -12.23 -11.05
CA HIS A 418 10.76 -11.72 -11.72
C HIS A 418 11.19 -10.79 -12.88
N LEU A 419 10.90 -11.19 -14.11
CA LEU A 419 11.22 -10.44 -15.32
C LEU A 419 9.99 -10.24 -16.20
N LEU A 420 10.14 -9.41 -17.23
CA LEU A 420 9.19 -9.17 -18.30
C LEU A 420 9.82 -9.56 -19.63
N ILE A 421 9.10 -10.33 -20.44
CA ILE A 421 9.37 -10.45 -21.87
C ILE A 421 8.43 -9.48 -22.58
N VAL A 422 8.98 -8.48 -23.25
CA VAL A 422 8.22 -7.37 -23.83
C VAL A 422 8.48 -7.33 -25.33
N PRO A 423 7.44 -7.45 -26.17
CA PRO A 423 7.57 -7.24 -27.61
C PRO A 423 8.12 -5.84 -27.93
N ILE A 424 8.82 -5.70 -29.05
CA ILE A 424 9.20 -4.39 -29.58
C ILE A 424 8.00 -3.78 -30.33
N ALA A 425 7.18 -4.62 -30.96
CA ALA A 425 5.92 -4.22 -31.58
C ALA A 425 4.91 -3.74 -30.53
N HIS A 426 4.42 -2.51 -30.68
CA HIS A 426 3.41 -1.94 -29.78
C HIS A 426 2.03 -2.52 -30.09
N GLU A 427 1.74 -3.67 -29.50
CA GLU A 427 0.44 -4.31 -29.56
C GLU A 427 -0.21 -4.38 -28.18
N ALA A 428 -1.54 -4.20 -28.13
CA ALA A 428 -2.31 -4.28 -26.89
C ALA A 428 -2.49 -5.73 -26.38
N THR A 429 -2.43 -6.69 -27.30
CA THR A 429 -2.68 -8.11 -27.06
C THR A 429 -1.58 -8.94 -27.71
N THR A 430 -1.12 -9.97 -27.00
CA THR A 430 -0.18 -10.95 -27.53
C THR A 430 -0.73 -11.72 -28.74
N LEU A 431 -2.06 -11.80 -28.92
CA LEU A 431 -2.68 -12.46 -30.08
C LEU A 431 -2.45 -11.71 -31.40
N ALA A 432 -2.23 -10.39 -31.34
CA ALA A 432 -1.97 -9.54 -32.50
C ALA A 432 -0.50 -9.54 -32.94
N LEU A 433 0.39 -10.11 -32.12
CA LEU A 433 1.80 -10.28 -32.49
C LEU A 433 1.92 -11.26 -33.66
N ASN A 434 2.91 -11.04 -34.51
CA ASN A 434 3.24 -11.95 -35.59
C ASN A 434 3.99 -13.20 -35.06
N ASP A 435 4.15 -14.20 -35.92
CA ASP A 435 4.75 -15.48 -35.51
C ASP A 435 6.26 -15.35 -35.24
N ASP A 436 6.98 -14.41 -35.87
CA ASP A 436 8.40 -14.14 -35.62
C ASP A 436 8.62 -13.61 -34.20
N THR A 437 7.77 -12.67 -33.77
CA THR A 437 7.79 -12.14 -32.41
C THR A 437 7.50 -13.25 -31.39
N TRP A 438 6.54 -14.15 -31.67
CA TRP A 438 6.26 -15.29 -30.79
C TRP A 438 7.43 -16.29 -30.74
N ARG A 439 8.07 -16.58 -31.88
CA ARG A 439 9.27 -17.43 -31.92
C ARG A 439 10.40 -16.87 -31.05
N GLU A 440 10.60 -15.55 -31.05
CA GLU A 440 11.61 -14.94 -30.18
C GLU A 440 11.19 -14.92 -28.70
N ILE A 441 9.90 -14.71 -28.39
CA ILE A 441 9.36 -14.88 -27.02
C ILE A 441 9.62 -16.30 -26.52
N GLU A 442 9.36 -17.33 -27.34
CA GLU A 442 9.69 -18.73 -27.00
C GLU A 442 11.19 -18.96 -26.80
N ARG A 443 12.05 -18.32 -27.61
CA ARG A 443 13.51 -18.39 -27.45
C ARG A 443 13.95 -17.81 -26.10
N PHE A 444 13.39 -16.66 -25.69
CA PHE A 444 13.60 -16.11 -24.33
C PHE A 444 13.11 -17.04 -23.24
N LYS A 445 11.89 -17.58 -23.35
CA LYS A 445 11.38 -18.55 -22.37
C LYS A 445 12.26 -19.80 -22.28
N GLY A 446 12.71 -20.35 -23.42
CA GLY A 446 13.62 -21.49 -23.46
C GLY A 446 14.96 -21.22 -22.78
N ALA A 447 15.55 -20.05 -23.02
CA ALA A 447 16.78 -19.63 -22.34
C ALA A 447 16.55 -19.42 -20.82
N LEU A 448 15.43 -18.81 -20.42
CA LEU A 448 15.05 -18.64 -19.01
C LEU A 448 14.79 -19.97 -18.30
N ARG A 449 14.19 -20.96 -18.99
CA ARG A 449 14.03 -22.32 -18.45
C ARG A 449 15.40 -22.94 -18.12
N ARG A 450 16.38 -22.82 -19.03
CA ARG A 450 17.75 -23.30 -18.77
C ARG A 450 18.43 -22.55 -17.63
N TYR A 451 18.30 -21.23 -17.61
CA TYR A 451 18.84 -20.39 -16.54
C TYR A 451 18.27 -20.74 -15.17
N PHE A 452 16.94 -20.81 -15.03
CA PHE A 452 16.30 -21.17 -13.76
C PHE A 452 16.56 -22.61 -13.35
N ALA A 453 16.61 -23.56 -14.30
CA ALA A 453 16.98 -24.94 -14.01
C ALA A 453 18.39 -25.04 -13.40
N SER A 454 19.34 -24.22 -13.86
CA SER A 454 20.70 -24.17 -13.27
C SER A 454 20.73 -23.73 -11.80
N GLN A 455 19.64 -23.13 -11.31
CA GLN A 455 19.46 -22.63 -9.94
C GLN A 455 18.42 -23.42 -9.14
N ASP A 456 18.05 -24.62 -9.60
CA ASP A 456 16.99 -25.46 -9.02
C ASP A 456 15.61 -24.76 -8.92
N LYS A 457 15.28 -24.01 -9.98
CA LYS A 457 14.01 -23.31 -10.16
C LYS A 457 13.35 -23.75 -11.47
N GLU A 458 12.03 -23.56 -11.55
CA GLU A 458 11.21 -23.77 -12.74
C GLU A 458 10.54 -22.46 -13.17
N LEU A 459 10.27 -22.33 -14.46
CA LEU A 459 9.70 -21.12 -15.05
C LEU A 459 8.17 -21.10 -14.84
N LEU A 460 7.65 -20.02 -14.26
CA LEU A 460 6.23 -19.67 -14.28
C LEU A 460 6.04 -18.49 -15.24
N VAL A 461 5.08 -18.59 -16.15
CA VAL A 461 4.78 -17.54 -17.15
C VAL A 461 3.34 -17.07 -16.98
N ILE A 462 3.11 -15.77 -17.14
CA ILE A 462 1.80 -15.15 -17.05
C ILE A 462 1.62 -14.16 -18.21
N ASP A 463 0.54 -14.33 -18.96
CA ASP A 463 0.07 -13.38 -19.96
C ASP A 463 -1.33 -12.88 -19.57
N ARG A 464 -1.45 -11.59 -19.33
CA ARG A 464 -2.72 -10.95 -18.98
C ARG A 464 -3.19 -10.12 -20.16
N ASN A 465 -4.05 -10.74 -20.95
CA ASN A 465 -4.62 -10.20 -22.17
C ASN A 465 -6.00 -9.58 -21.91
N VAL A 466 -6.02 -8.56 -21.05
CA VAL A 466 -7.25 -7.85 -20.63
C VAL A 466 -7.06 -6.36 -20.86
N ALA A 467 -8.00 -5.75 -21.58
CA ALA A 467 -7.95 -4.32 -21.92
C ALA A 467 -7.94 -3.44 -20.66
N THR A 468 -7.13 -2.38 -20.68
CA THR A 468 -7.08 -1.37 -19.62
C THR A 468 -7.31 0.03 -20.18
N LEU A 469 -7.68 0.97 -19.31
CA LEU A 469 -7.77 2.39 -19.67
C LEU A 469 -6.36 2.95 -19.92
N GLY A 470 -6.08 3.41 -21.14
CA GLY A 470 -4.80 4.03 -21.55
C GLY A 470 -4.06 3.26 -22.65
N ALA A 471 -2.89 3.75 -23.06
CA ALA A 471 -2.04 3.07 -24.03
C ALA A 471 -1.51 1.74 -23.46
N THR A 472 -1.95 0.62 -24.03
CA THR A 472 -1.60 -0.73 -23.58
C THR A 472 -0.54 -1.34 -24.48
N HIS A 473 0.59 -1.75 -23.88
CA HIS A 473 1.60 -2.59 -24.53
C HIS A 473 1.62 -3.95 -23.79
N CYS A 474 1.32 -5.02 -24.52
CA CYS A 474 1.37 -6.38 -24.01
C CYS A 474 2.79 -6.76 -23.55
N HIS A 475 2.86 -7.65 -22.57
CA HIS A 475 4.10 -8.23 -22.06
C HIS A 475 3.77 -9.50 -21.30
N LEU A 476 4.72 -10.44 -21.26
CA LEU A 476 4.63 -11.64 -20.43
C LEU A 476 5.41 -11.39 -19.13
N GLN A 477 4.81 -11.70 -17.98
CA GLN A 477 5.52 -11.76 -16.71
C GLN A 477 6.07 -13.16 -16.50
N VAL A 478 7.33 -13.26 -16.12
CA VAL A 478 8.00 -14.54 -15.89
C VAL A 478 8.67 -14.58 -14.52
N PHE A 479 8.66 -15.74 -13.88
CA PHE A 479 9.16 -15.94 -12.53
C PHE A 479 10.01 -17.22 -12.44
N GLY A 480 11.16 -17.15 -11.76
CA GLY A 480 11.86 -18.33 -11.28
C GLY A 480 11.26 -18.84 -9.98
N VAL A 481 10.59 -19.99 -10.02
CA VAL A 481 9.94 -20.62 -8.85
C VAL A 481 10.85 -21.75 -8.33
N PRO A 482 11.29 -21.72 -7.07
CA PRO A 482 12.04 -22.85 -6.50
C PRO A 482 11.28 -24.17 -6.68
N LYS A 483 11.94 -25.26 -7.11
CA LYS A 483 11.26 -26.53 -7.38
C LYS A 483 10.42 -27.04 -6.21
N ALA A 484 10.90 -26.84 -4.99
CA ALA A 484 10.17 -27.19 -3.76
C ALA A 484 8.78 -26.52 -3.64
N LYS A 485 8.56 -25.40 -4.33
CA LYS A 485 7.29 -24.67 -4.38
C LYS A 485 6.50 -24.90 -5.68
N ALA A 486 7.16 -25.34 -6.75
CA ALA A 486 6.58 -25.51 -8.08
C ALA A 486 5.41 -26.51 -8.09
N ALA A 487 5.52 -27.63 -7.39
CA ALA A 487 4.45 -28.64 -7.33
C ALA A 487 3.10 -28.12 -6.78
N ALA A 488 3.12 -27.04 -5.99
CA ALA A 488 1.89 -26.43 -5.47
C ALA A 488 1.29 -25.37 -6.41
N ALA A 489 1.99 -24.99 -7.48
CA ALA A 489 1.66 -23.80 -8.26
C ALA A 489 0.30 -23.91 -8.93
N ARG A 490 -0.03 -25.04 -9.59
CA ARG A 490 -1.34 -25.24 -10.23
C ARG A 490 -2.49 -25.10 -9.22
N ARG A 491 -2.40 -25.83 -8.11
CA ARG A 491 -3.41 -25.77 -7.04
C ARG A 491 -3.58 -24.36 -6.48
N ILE A 492 -2.49 -23.61 -6.31
CA ILE A 492 -2.55 -22.22 -5.83
C ILE A 492 -3.25 -21.32 -6.85
N PHE A 493 -2.95 -21.47 -8.14
CA PHE A 493 -3.62 -20.71 -9.19
C PHE A 493 -5.13 -21.00 -9.23
N GLU A 494 -5.54 -22.26 -9.09
CA GLU A 494 -6.95 -22.65 -9.04
C GLU A 494 -7.65 -22.10 -7.77
N VAL A 495 -7.07 -22.31 -6.58
CA VAL A 495 -7.65 -21.85 -5.30
C VAL A 495 -7.72 -20.33 -5.21
N GLU A 496 -6.66 -19.61 -5.59
CA GLU A 496 -6.73 -18.15 -5.64
C GLU A 496 -7.66 -17.67 -6.76
N GLY A 497 -7.72 -18.40 -7.87
CA GLY A 497 -8.60 -18.10 -8.99
C GLY A 497 -10.08 -18.10 -8.59
N GLU A 498 -10.52 -19.11 -7.85
CA GLU A 498 -11.88 -19.22 -7.33
C GLU A 498 -12.32 -17.97 -6.54
N LYS A 499 -11.43 -17.42 -5.71
CA LYS A 499 -11.70 -16.21 -4.89
C LYS A 499 -11.93 -14.96 -5.73
N TYR A 500 -11.36 -14.91 -6.94
CA TYR A 500 -11.44 -13.77 -7.85
C TYR A 500 -12.22 -14.07 -9.14
N HIS A 501 -13.00 -15.15 -9.16
CA HIS A 501 -13.77 -15.60 -10.32
C HIS A 501 -12.93 -15.89 -11.57
N VAL A 502 -11.68 -16.30 -11.40
CA VAL A 502 -10.80 -16.81 -12.46
C VAL A 502 -10.89 -18.32 -12.47
N LYS A 503 -11.53 -18.87 -13.50
CA LYS A 503 -11.68 -20.32 -13.73
C LYS A 503 -10.80 -20.75 -14.88
N PHE A 504 -9.94 -21.72 -14.63
CA PHE A 504 -8.98 -22.22 -15.60
C PHE A 504 -9.49 -23.45 -16.35
N GLU A 505 -9.23 -23.47 -17.64
CA GLU A 505 -9.27 -24.64 -18.51
C GLU A 505 -7.85 -24.94 -18.98
N GLU A 506 -7.49 -26.21 -19.08
CA GLU A 506 -6.18 -26.61 -19.60
C GLU A 506 -6.20 -26.52 -21.12
N LEU A 507 -5.19 -25.87 -21.71
CA LEU A 507 -5.11 -25.68 -23.16
C LEU A 507 -4.87 -27.05 -23.82
N GLN A 508 -5.89 -27.61 -24.46
CA GLN A 508 -5.80 -28.93 -25.10
C GLN A 508 -5.44 -28.80 -26.58
N SER A 509 -4.55 -29.65 -27.09
CA SER A 509 -4.36 -29.81 -28.53
C SER A 509 -5.50 -30.64 -29.12
N SER A 510 -6.51 -29.97 -29.67
CA SER A 510 -7.41 -30.61 -30.64
C SER A 510 -6.57 -30.92 -31.87
N GLY A 511 -6.34 -32.20 -32.22
CA GLY A 511 -5.38 -32.66 -33.23
C GLY A 511 -5.54 -32.13 -34.68
N GLU A 512 -6.24 -31.02 -34.90
CA GLU A 512 -6.46 -30.35 -36.19
C GLU A 512 -5.51 -29.15 -36.42
N VAL A 513 -4.81 -28.65 -35.40
CA VAL A 513 -3.84 -27.55 -35.53
C VAL A 513 -2.43 -28.10 -35.44
N GLU A 514 -1.69 -28.08 -36.55
CA GLU A 514 -0.24 -28.29 -36.55
C GLU A 514 0.40 -27.16 -35.74
N ALA A 515 0.75 -27.44 -34.48
CA ALA A 515 1.49 -26.50 -33.66
C ALA A 515 2.90 -26.37 -34.25
N ASP A 516 3.23 -25.19 -34.78
CA ASP A 516 4.64 -24.82 -34.93
C ASP A 516 5.23 -24.77 -33.52
N ALA A 517 5.96 -25.82 -33.16
CA ALA A 517 6.59 -25.96 -31.85
C ALA A 517 7.52 -24.77 -31.54
N ALA A 518 8.05 -24.08 -32.56
CA ALA A 518 8.86 -22.89 -32.38
C ALA A 518 8.03 -21.64 -32.01
N ALA A 519 6.78 -21.54 -32.46
CA ALA A 519 5.88 -20.42 -32.15
C ALA A 519 5.07 -20.64 -30.85
N GLY A 520 5.17 -21.82 -30.24
CA GLY A 520 4.60 -22.11 -28.93
C GLY A 520 3.07 -22.18 -28.91
N PRO A 521 2.40 -21.71 -27.84
CA PRO A 521 0.96 -21.89 -27.66
C PRO A 521 0.11 -20.93 -28.49
N VAL A 522 0.72 -20.02 -29.28
CA VAL A 522 -0.01 -18.91 -29.93
C VAL A 522 -1.15 -19.37 -30.84
N ALA A 523 -0.96 -20.43 -31.62
CA ALA A 523 -1.99 -20.94 -32.52
C ALA A 523 -3.22 -21.45 -31.74
N LEU A 524 -2.98 -22.22 -30.67
CA LEU A 524 -4.02 -22.70 -29.77
C LEU A 524 -4.67 -21.55 -29.00
N LEU A 525 -3.91 -20.56 -28.55
CA LEU A 525 -4.45 -19.37 -27.87
C LEU A 525 -5.35 -18.56 -28.81
N ARG A 526 -4.93 -18.32 -30.06
CA ARG A 526 -5.76 -17.61 -31.06
C ARG A 526 -7.07 -18.36 -31.33
N GLN A 527 -7.02 -19.70 -31.39
CA GLN A 527 -8.20 -20.53 -31.59
C GLN A 527 -9.12 -20.54 -30.35
N GLN A 528 -8.58 -20.84 -29.17
CA GLN A 528 -9.35 -21.11 -27.96
C GLN A 528 -9.72 -19.85 -27.17
N ALA A 529 -9.03 -18.72 -27.35
CA ALA A 529 -9.46 -17.45 -26.76
C ALA A 529 -10.74 -16.92 -27.41
N GLU A 530 -11.09 -17.38 -28.63
CA GLU A 530 -12.31 -17.00 -29.35
C GLU A 530 -12.49 -15.48 -29.50
N GLY A 531 -11.38 -14.74 -29.62
CA GLY A 531 -11.38 -13.28 -29.68
C GLY A 531 -11.79 -12.57 -28.38
N LYS A 532 -11.99 -13.29 -27.28
CA LYS A 532 -12.27 -12.72 -25.96
C LYS A 532 -10.98 -12.29 -25.26
N PRO A 533 -11.04 -11.28 -24.35
CA PRO A 533 -9.97 -11.04 -23.39
C PRO A 533 -9.72 -12.29 -22.56
N PHE A 534 -8.48 -12.54 -22.18
CA PHE A 534 -8.11 -13.75 -21.44
C PHE A 534 -6.97 -13.52 -20.45
N PHE A 535 -6.86 -14.46 -19.52
CA PHE A 535 -5.69 -14.62 -18.67
C PHE A 535 -5.10 -16.01 -18.97
N TYR A 536 -3.81 -16.04 -19.29
CA TYR A 536 -3.07 -17.26 -19.60
C TYR A 536 -1.90 -17.43 -18.65
N ALA A 537 -1.63 -18.67 -18.24
CA ALA A 537 -0.46 -19.01 -17.43
C ALA A 537 0.17 -20.33 -17.85
N GLU A 538 1.50 -20.37 -17.87
CA GLU A 538 2.27 -21.61 -17.92
C GLU A 538 2.77 -21.91 -16.51
N VAL A 539 2.20 -22.93 -15.87
CA VAL A 539 2.41 -23.22 -14.46
C VAL A 539 3.28 -24.47 -14.31
N PRO A 540 4.41 -24.39 -13.59
CA PRO A 540 5.31 -25.53 -13.40
C PRO A 540 4.69 -26.59 -12.47
N ASP A 541 5.12 -27.85 -12.64
CA ASP A 541 4.62 -28.99 -11.83
C ASP A 541 5.65 -29.52 -10.80
N GLY A 542 6.87 -28.97 -10.79
CA GLY A 542 7.95 -29.39 -9.88
C GLY A 542 8.67 -30.67 -10.30
N GLN A 543 8.32 -31.25 -11.45
CA GLN A 543 8.98 -32.40 -12.08
C GLN A 543 9.60 -32.00 -13.44
N GLY A 544 9.74 -30.71 -13.71
CA GLY A 544 10.20 -30.17 -14.99
C GLY A 544 9.13 -30.10 -16.08
N GLY A 545 7.87 -30.46 -15.78
CA GLY A 545 6.73 -30.29 -16.66
C GLY A 545 6.03 -28.94 -16.46
N THR A 546 5.05 -28.64 -17.32
CA THR A 546 4.34 -27.36 -17.29
C THR A 546 2.91 -27.56 -17.80
N SER A 547 1.92 -27.12 -17.02
CA SER A 547 0.51 -27.04 -17.44
C SER A 547 0.21 -25.66 -18.04
N GLN A 548 -0.51 -25.65 -19.15
CA GLN A 548 -0.95 -24.42 -19.81
C GLN A 548 -2.40 -24.14 -19.43
N LEU A 549 -2.64 -23.08 -18.68
CA LEU A 549 -3.96 -22.74 -18.14
C LEU A 549 -4.50 -21.49 -18.83
N LEU A 550 -5.74 -21.55 -19.31
CA LEU A 550 -6.44 -20.46 -19.98
C LEU A 550 -7.72 -20.12 -19.21
N HIS A 551 -7.95 -18.83 -18.97
CA HIS A 551 -9.20 -18.29 -18.46
C HIS A 551 -9.72 -17.23 -19.43
N ARG A 552 -10.87 -17.47 -20.05
CA ARG A 552 -11.59 -16.45 -20.84
C ARG A 552 -12.28 -15.48 -19.89
N VAL A 553 -12.05 -14.20 -20.08
CA VAL A 553 -12.57 -13.14 -19.21
C VAL A 553 -13.90 -12.63 -19.76
N ASP A 554 -14.95 -12.83 -18.98
CA ASP A 554 -16.26 -12.22 -19.21
C ASP A 554 -16.51 -11.14 -18.13
N GLY A 555 -16.48 -9.87 -18.52
CA GLY A 555 -16.75 -8.74 -17.61
C GLY A 555 -15.55 -8.26 -16.79
N LYS A 556 -15.75 -7.99 -15.49
CA LYS A 556 -14.71 -7.42 -14.61
C LYS A 556 -13.65 -8.48 -14.27
N HIS A 557 -12.38 -8.13 -14.43
CA HIS A 557 -11.25 -9.00 -14.07
C HIS A 557 -10.31 -8.32 -13.08
N TYR A 558 -9.82 -9.08 -12.10
CA TYR A 558 -8.83 -8.58 -11.15
C TYR A 558 -7.46 -8.43 -11.82
N MET A 559 -7.11 -7.21 -12.22
CA MET A 559 -5.92 -6.91 -13.02
C MET A 559 -4.57 -7.36 -12.42
N GLN A 560 -4.51 -7.56 -11.09
CA GLN A 560 -3.30 -8.01 -10.39
C GLN A 560 -3.34 -9.50 -10.04
N PHE A 561 -4.31 -10.25 -10.56
CA PHE A 561 -4.50 -11.66 -10.24
C PHE A 561 -3.23 -12.49 -10.49
N GLY A 562 -2.62 -12.38 -11.67
CA GLY A 562 -1.40 -13.15 -11.97
C GLY A 562 -0.26 -12.88 -11.00
N ARG A 563 -0.02 -11.60 -10.68
CA ARG A 563 0.96 -11.21 -9.67
C ARG A 563 0.62 -11.76 -8.28
N HIS A 564 -0.66 -11.73 -7.91
CA HIS A 564 -1.14 -12.27 -6.64
C HIS A 564 -0.88 -13.78 -6.55
N ALA A 565 -1.28 -14.54 -7.58
CA ALA A 565 -1.06 -15.98 -7.63
C ALA A 565 0.44 -16.31 -7.59
N ALA A 566 1.28 -15.63 -8.38
CA ALA A 566 2.73 -15.80 -8.34
C ALA A 566 3.33 -15.48 -6.95
N ALA A 567 2.87 -14.42 -6.30
CA ALA A 567 3.30 -14.06 -4.95
C ALA A 567 2.92 -15.15 -3.92
N CYS A 568 1.74 -15.77 -4.05
CA CYS A 568 1.33 -16.90 -3.22
C CYS A 568 2.19 -18.14 -3.47
N VAL A 569 2.48 -18.47 -4.75
CA VAL A 569 3.38 -19.58 -5.12
C VAL A 569 4.78 -19.39 -4.53
N LEU A 570 5.29 -18.16 -4.53
CA LEU A 570 6.60 -17.83 -3.96
C LEU A 570 6.59 -17.72 -2.42
N GLU A 571 5.42 -17.86 -1.78
CA GLU A 571 5.18 -17.64 -0.34
C GLU A 571 5.55 -16.22 0.11
N MET A 572 5.31 -15.24 -0.77
CA MET A 572 5.53 -13.81 -0.54
C MET A 572 4.23 -13.01 -0.72
N PRO A 573 3.11 -13.35 -0.04
CA PRO A 573 1.79 -12.77 -0.32
C PRO A 573 1.75 -11.24 -0.18
N ARG A 574 2.57 -10.64 0.70
CA ARG A 574 2.71 -9.18 0.80
C ARG A 574 3.16 -8.56 -0.52
N ARG A 575 4.04 -9.22 -1.27
CA ARG A 575 4.57 -8.73 -2.56
C ARG A 575 3.58 -8.80 -3.73
N ALA A 576 2.36 -9.33 -3.49
CA ALA A 576 1.24 -9.23 -4.44
C ALA A 576 0.89 -7.77 -4.78
N ASN A 577 1.09 -6.84 -3.83
CA ASN A 577 1.01 -5.40 -4.12
C ASN A 577 2.38 -4.90 -4.60
N TRP A 578 2.49 -4.55 -5.89
CA TRP A 578 3.74 -4.11 -6.50
C TRP A 578 4.35 -2.87 -5.83
N LYS A 579 3.54 -2.01 -5.21
CA LYS A 579 4.02 -0.82 -4.48
C LYS A 579 4.92 -1.17 -3.30
N PHE A 580 4.77 -2.36 -2.71
CA PHE A 580 5.64 -2.83 -1.63
C PHE A 580 6.97 -3.41 -2.12
N CYS A 581 7.13 -3.54 -3.44
CA CYS A 581 8.33 -4.07 -4.05
C CYS A 581 9.18 -2.99 -4.71
N VAL A 582 8.67 -1.76 -4.86
CA VAL A 582 9.39 -0.66 -5.50
C VAL A 582 10.59 -0.30 -4.64
N VAL A 583 11.76 -0.25 -5.28
CA VAL A 583 13.02 0.16 -4.68
C VAL A 583 13.55 1.42 -5.40
N PRO A 584 14.42 2.22 -4.78
CA PRO A 584 15.03 3.36 -5.45
C PRO A 584 15.82 2.94 -6.71
N LYS A 585 15.91 3.83 -7.70
CA LYS A 585 16.59 3.58 -8.97
C LYS A 585 18.02 2.97 -8.84
N PRO A 586 18.90 3.41 -7.93
CA PRO A 586 20.22 2.79 -7.77
C PRO A 586 20.15 1.31 -7.34
N GLU A 587 19.11 0.93 -6.59
CA GLU A 587 18.89 -0.46 -6.20
C GLU A 587 18.31 -1.27 -7.37
N GLU A 588 17.42 -0.68 -8.17
CA GLU A 588 16.94 -1.28 -9.42
C GLU A 588 18.11 -1.54 -10.40
N GLU A 589 19.02 -0.58 -10.54
CA GLU A 589 20.25 -0.71 -11.33
C GLU A 589 21.12 -1.86 -10.82
N LYS A 590 21.35 -1.93 -9.50
CA LYS A 590 22.12 -3.01 -8.88
C LYS A 590 21.49 -4.39 -9.12
N LEU A 591 20.17 -4.52 -8.94
CA LEU A 591 19.43 -5.76 -9.18
C LEU A 591 19.52 -6.18 -10.64
N THR A 592 19.32 -5.23 -11.56
CA THR A 592 19.39 -5.49 -13.01
C THR A 592 20.79 -5.91 -13.43
N GLN A 593 21.85 -5.24 -12.93
CA GLN A 593 23.23 -5.62 -13.22
C GLN A 593 23.58 -6.99 -12.65
N SER A 594 23.15 -7.29 -11.42
CA SER A 594 23.35 -8.60 -10.81
C SER A 594 22.68 -9.71 -11.61
N PHE A 595 21.48 -9.46 -12.15
CA PHE A 595 20.80 -10.41 -13.03
C PHE A 595 21.57 -10.57 -14.35
N LYS A 596 21.96 -9.47 -15.02
CA LYS A 596 22.75 -9.50 -16.27
C LYS A 596 24.01 -10.34 -16.15
N SER A 597 24.75 -10.21 -15.05
CA SER A 597 25.97 -10.99 -14.83
C SER A 597 25.71 -12.49 -14.77
N GLN A 598 24.60 -12.92 -14.17
CA GLN A 598 24.21 -14.33 -14.07
C GLN A 598 23.55 -14.86 -15.36
N TRP A 599 22.83 -13.98 -16.07
CA TRP A 599 22.12 -14.27 -17.31
C TRP A 599 23.05 -14.41 -18.52
N LYS A 600 24.24 -13.80 -18.48
CA LYS A 600 25.17 -13.67 -19.62
C LYS A 600 25.37 -14.96 -20.43
N SER A 601 25.58 -16.11 -19.79
CA SER A 601 25.82 -17.39 -20.49
C SER A 601 24.58 -18.01 -21.14
N PHE A 602 23.40 -17.46 -20.84
CA PHE A 602 22.11 -17.92 -21.38
C PHE A 602 21.53 -16.90 -22.38
N ASP A 603 22.12 -15.71 -22.46
CA ASP A 603 21.66 -14.60 -23.27
C ASP A 603 22.02 -14.80 -24.74
N PHE A 604 21.09 -15.36 -25.51
CA PHE A 604 21.27 -15.60 -26.94
C PHE A 604 21.36 -14.31 -27.78
N THR A 605 21.09 -13.15 -27.20
CA THR A 605 21.13 -11.86 -27.92
C THR A 605 22.53 -11.27 -28.02
N GLN A 606 23.52 -11.90 -27.37
CA GLN A 606 24.92 -11.43 -27.37
C GLN A 606 25.77 -12.07 -28.49
N ASP A 607 25.25 -13.08 -29.19
CA ASP A 607 26.04 -13.95 -30.07
C ASP A 607 26.20 -13.44 -31.51
N GLU A 608 25.96 -12.16 -31.81
CA GLU A 608 26.02 -11.61 -33.19
C GLU A 608 27.26 -10.74 -33.51
N ASP A 609 28.18 -10.50 -32.56
CA ASP A 609 29.34 -9.58 -32.78
C ASP A 609 30.73 -10.29 -32.87
N ASP A 610 30.80 -11.63 -32.80
CA ASP A 610 32.07 -12.39 -32.79
C ASP A 610 32.30 -13.34 -34.01
N GLU A 611 31.66 -13.08 -35.16
CA GLU A 611 32.07 -13.61 -36.49
C GLU A 611 32.31 -12.47 -37.49
#